data_AF-T1HEK7-F1
#
_entry.id   AF-T1HEK7-F1
#
_cell.length_a   1.000
_cell.length_b   1.000
_cell.length_c   1.000
_cell.angle_alpha   90.00
_cell.angle_beta   90.00
_cell.angle_gamma   90.00
#
_symmetry.space_group_name_H-M   'P 1'
#
loop_
_entity.id
_entity.type
_entity.pdbx_description
1 polymer ?
#
loop_
_entity_poly.entity_id
_entity_poly.type
_entity_poly.pdbx_seq_one_letter_code
_entity_poly.pdbx_strand_id
1 'polypeptide(L)'
;LADVQINNQTFTEAIQVQGFDVAKFDGLLGLAFPSIAKKHARPPFFNMIKQGLLEKPLFSIYLTKIENDPENGGVLEFGGWDSEKFDPNDVHYIPLSEPNYWQFSVDTIKVGETNLCKDQCEAAADTGTSLIIGPHDEIVALHEAIGAELYKDRIGVIECSKVPELPPIVFTIHGKDYQLVPSDYIQTVSLEFCSNIVFSALL
;
A
#
# COMPACT_ATOMS: atom_id res chain seq x y z
N LEU A 1 5.80 -17.30 -14.37
CA LEU A 1 6.10 -16.40 -13.24
C LEU A 1 6.71 -17.29 -12.19
N ALA A 2 8.01 -17.14 -11.95
CA ALA A 2 8.80 -18.18 -11.26
C ALA A 2 8.54 -19.57 -11.89
N ASP A 3 8.11 -20.53 -11.10
CA ASP A 3 7.76 -21.91 -11.45
C ASP A 3 6.36 -22.09 -12.06
N VAL A 4 5.49 -21.07 -12.01
CA VAL A 4 4.13 -21.14 -12.55
C VAL A 4 4.08 -20.77 -14.03
N GLN A 5 3.55 -21.67 -14.87
CA GLN A 5 3.30 -21.41 -16.29
C GLN A 5 1.80 -21.14 -16.56
N ILE A 6 1.47 -19.89 -16.89
CA ILE A 6 0.10 -19.49 -17.27
C ILE A 6 -0.04 -19.55 -18.79
N ASN A 7 -0.86 -20.47 -19.29
CA ASN A 7 -1.07 -20.59 -20.73
C ASN A 7 -2.09 -19.57 -21.24
N ASN A 8 -1.90 -19.07 -22.46
CA ASN A 8 -2.79 -18.13 -23.14
C ASN A 8 -3.09 -16.84 -22.33
N GLN A 9 -2.08 -16.29 -21.64
CA GLN A 9 -2.20 -15.01 -20.95
C GLN A 9 -2.18 -13.85 -21.95
N THR A 10 -3.29 -13.11 -22.03
CA THR A 10 -3.34 -11.84 -22.75
C THR A 10 -2.56 -10.76 -21.97
N PHE A 11 -1.69 -10.03 -22.65
CA PHE A 11 -1.00 -8.86 -22.10
C PHE A 11 -0.97 -7.73 -23.12
N THR A 12 -0.61 -6.53 -22.68
CA THR A 12 -0.45 -5.38 -23.56
C THR A 12 1.03 -5.16 -23.83
N GLU A 13 1.40 -5.12 -25.11
CA GLU A 13 2.68 -4.58 -25.54
C GLU A 13 2.58 -3.05 -25.64
N ALA A 14 3.35 -2.34 -24.83
CA ALA A 14 3.35 -0.88 -24.83
C ALA A 14 4.35 -0.35 -25.87
N ILE A 15 3.84 0.31 -26.91
CA ILE A 15 4.67 0.94 -27.96
C ILE A 15 5.04 2.39 -27.64
N GLN A 16 4.34 3.00 -26.69
CA GLN A 16 4.56 4.35 -26.19
C GLN A 16 4.20 4.37 -24.70
N VAL A 17 5.05 4.99 -23.88
CA VAL A 17 4.91 5.05 -22.42
C VAL A 17 5.29 6.47 -21.96
N GLN A 18 4.59 6.99 -20.96
CA GLN A 18 4.89 8.27 -20.32
C GLN A 18 4.92 8.09 -18.80
N GLY A 19 5.85 8.76 -18.11
CA GLY A 19 5.93 8.73 -16.64
C GLY A 19 6.69 7.54 -16.05
N PHE A 20 7.40 6.77 -16.89
CA PHE A 20 8.24 5.63 -16.47
C PHE A 20 9.73 5.87 -16.73
N ASP A 21 10.13 7.11 -17.08
CA ASP A 21 11.51 7.44 -17.48
C ASP A 21 12.56 7.17 -16.39
N VAL A 22 12.13 7.14 -15.12
CA VAL A 22 12.97 6.85 -13.95
C VAL A 22 12.62 5.53 -13.26
N ALA A 23 11.71 4.74 -13.83
CA ALA A 23 11.32 3.46 -13.28
C ALA A 23 12.47 2.46 -13.40
N LYS A 24 12.69 1.66 -12.36
CA LYS A 24 13.68 0.57 -12.38
C LYS A 24 13.12 -0.75 -12.93
N PHE A 25 11.81 -0.81 -13.18
CA PHE A 25 11.11 -2.01 -13.66
C PHE A 25 10.73 -1.87 -15.13
N ASP A 26 10.61 -3.00 -15.83
CA ASP A 26 10.32 -3.03 -17.27
C ASP A 26 8.81 -2.93 -17.59
N GLY A 27 7.96 -3.27 -16.63
CA GLY A 27 6.51 -3.24 -16.82
C GLY A 27 5.71 -3.52 -15.55
N LEU A 28 4.39 -3.62 -15.71
CA LEU A 28 3.44 -3.80 -14.62
C LEU A 28 2.71 -5.14 -14.75
N LEU A 29 2.56 -5.83 -13.63
CA LEU A 29 1.72 -7.01 -13.51
C LEU A 29 0.53 -6.69 -12.61
N GLY A 30 -0.62 -6.39 -13.22
CA GLY A 30 -1.83 -6.05 -12.48
C GLY A 30 -2.46 -7.26 -11.77
N LEU A 31 -2.71 -7.12 -10.47
CA LEU A 31 -3.33 -8.13 -9.61
C LEU A 31 -4.73 -7.76 -9.10
N ALA A 32 -5.29 -6.65 -9.57
CA ALA A 32 -6.66 -6.22 -9.25
C ALA A 32 -7.73 -7.06 -9.99
N PHE A 33 -9.01 -6.79 -9.71
CA PHE A 33 -10.12 -7.58 -10.24
C PHE A 33 -10.34 -7.35 -11.75
N PRO A 34 -10.95 -8.32 -12.47
CA PRO A 34 -11.19 -8.20 -13.92
C PRO A 34 -12.13 -7.04 -14.31
N SER A 35 -12.93 -6.53 -13.36
CA SER A 35 -13.89 -5.43 -13.53
C SER A 35 -13.24 -4.14 -14.02
N ILE A 36 -12.01 -3.85 -13.59
CA ILE A 36 -11.24 -2.66 -13.99
C ILE A 36 -10.19 -2.96 -15.07
N ALA A 37 -10.11 -4.21 -15.54
CA ALA A 37 -9.17 -4.60 -16.57
C ALA A 37 -9.55 -3.99 -17.94
N LYS A 38 -8.63 -3.23 -18.52
CA LYS A 38 -8.83 -2.65 -19.86
C LYS A 38 -9.03 -3.76 -20.90
N LYS A 39 -9.95 -3.52 -21.84
CA LYS A 39 -10.33 -4.46 -22.91
C LYS A 39 -10.79 -5.83 -22.38
N HIS A 40 -11.21 -5.92 -21.12
CA HIS A 40 -11.66 -7.15 -20.47
C HIS A 40 -10.63 -8.30 -20.50
N ALA A 41 -9.33 -7.97 -20.57
CA ALA A 41 -8.27 -8.97 -20.46
C ALA A 41 -8.31 -9.60 -19.07
N ARG A 42 -8.30 -10.95 -18.98
CA ARG A 42 -8.29 -11.62 -17.67
C ARG A 42 -6.91 -11.43 -17.01
N PRO A 43 -6.83 -10.86 -15.78
CA PRO A 43 -5.56 -10.69 -15.10
C PRO A 43 -4.87 -12.04 -14.80
N PRO A 44 -3.52 -12.08 -14.69
CA PRO A 44 -2.75 -13.30 -14.49
C PRO A 44 -3.25 -14.18 -13.34
N PHE A 45 -3.48 -13.60 -12.16
CA PHE A 45 -3.97 -14.33 -10.99
C PHE A 45 -5.29 -15.07 -11.25
N PHE A 46 -6.25 -14.43 -11.92
CA PHE A 46 -7.52 -15.06 -12.27
C PHE A 46 -7.37 -16.15 -13.33
N ASN A 47 -6.38 -16.04 -14.23
CA ASN A 47 -6.04 -17.13 -15.14
C ASN A 47 -5.37 -18.31 -14.40
N MET A 48 -4.54 -18.06 -13.38
CA MET A 48 -3.98 -19.12 -12.54
C MET A 48 -5.09 -19.90 -11.82
N ILE A 49 -6.07 -19.19 -11.22
CA ILE A 49 -7.24 -19.81 -10.61
C ILE A 49 -8.01 -20.64 -11.64
N LYS A 50 -8.33 -20.05 -12.81
CA LYS A 50 -9.08 -20.74 -13.86
C LYS A 50 -8.38 -22.02 -14.34
N GLN A 51 -7.05 -22.01 -14.39
CA GLN A 51 -6.25 -23.14 -14.86
C GLN A 51 -5.94 -24.15 -13.74
N GLY A 52 -6.38 -23.91 -12.51
CA GLY A 52 -6.13 -24.81 -11.37
C GLY A 52 -4.66 -24.87 -10.97
N LEU A 53 -3.91 -23.78 -11.17
CA LEU A 53 -2.46 -23.73 -10.94
C LEU A 53 -2.07 -23.42 -9.48
N LEU A 54 -3.05 -23.12 -8.63
CA LEU A 54 -2.81 -22.69 -7.25
C LEU A 54 -3.37 -23.72 -6.28
N GLU A 55 -2.64 -24.00 -5.20
CA GLU A 55 -3.15 -24.79 -4.09
C GLU A 55 -4.33 -24.10 -3.40
N LYS A 56 -4.21 -22.79 -3.15
CA LYS A 56 -5.28 -21.94 -2.62
C LYS A 56 -5.54 -20.76 -3.56
N PRO A 57 -6.80 -20.30 -3.74
CA PRO A 57 -7.12 -19.18 -4.62
C PRO A 57 -6.80 -17.82 -3.95
N LEU A 58 -5.56 -17.63 -3.49
CA LEU A 58 -5.06 -16.41 -2.86
C LEU A 58 -3.62 -16.13 -3.31
N PHE A 59 -3.15 -14.92 -3.04
CA PHE A 59 -1.73 -14.59 -3.02
C PHE A 59 -1.43 -13.80 -1.75
N SER A 60 -0.17 -13.78 -1.35
CA SER A 60 0.31 -13.03 -0.19
C SER A 60 1.54 -12.21 -0.57
N ILE A 61 1.74 -11.10 0.13
CA ILE A 61 2.82 -10.18 -0.13
C ILE A 61 3.47 -9.81 1.20
N TYR A 62 4.78 -10.01 1.27
CA TYR A 62 5.64 -9.51 2.34
C TYR A 62 6.56 -8.45 1.75
N LEU A 63 6.66 -7.29 2.38
CA LEU A 63 7.59 -6.21 2.03
C LEU A 63 8.40 -5.84 3.27
N THR A 64 9.66 -5.50 3.07
CA THR A 64 10.56 -5.11 4.17
C THR A 64 11.31 -3.83 3.85
N LYS A 65 11.64 -3.06 4.90
CA LYS A 65 12.51 -1.89 4.78
C LYS A 65 13.91 -2.36 4.43
N ILE A 66 14.62 -1.60 3.59
CA ILE A 66 16.00 -1.90 3.18
C ILE A 66 16.97 -2.00 4.38
N GLU A 67 16.65 -1.32 5.48
CA GLU A 67 17.41 -1.36 6.73
C GLU A 67 17.35 -2.73 7.41
N ASN A 68 16.26 -3.47 7.22
CA ASN A 68 16.07 -4.79 7.81
C ASN A 68 16.68 -5.90 6.95
N ASP A 69 16.57 -5.77 5.62
CA ASP A 69 17.13 -6.71 4.66
C ASP A 69 17.56 -5.96 3.39
N PRO A 70 18.86 -5.64 3.26
CA PRO A 70 19.38 -4.90 2.11
C PRO A 70 19.37 -5.70 0.80
N GLU A 71 19.30 -7.03 0.86
CA GLU A 71 19.41 -7.91 -0.29
C GLU A 71 18.04 -8.39 -0.79
N ASN A 72 17.05 -8.53 0.11
CA ASN A 72 15.70 -9.00 -0.23
C ASN A 72 14.64 -7.95 0.14
N GLY A 73 14.03 -7.33 -0.86
CA GLY A 73 13.00 -6.30 -0.65
C GLY A 73 11.60 -6.83 -0.29
N GLY A 74 11.34 -8.12 -0.50
CA GLY A 74 10.03 -8.72 -0.25
C GLY A 74 9.79 -10.03 -1.01
N VAL A 75 8.61 -10.61 -0.81
CA VAL A 75 8.14 -11.85 -1.44
C VAL A 75 6.69 -11.67 -1.88
N LEU A 76 6.38 -12.08 -3.11
CA LEU A 76 5.01 -12.30 -3.59
C LEU A 76 4.84 -13.80 -3.80
N GLU A 77 3.89 -14.40 -3.09
CA GLU A 77 3.59 -15.83 -3.20
C GLU A 77 2.19 -16.03 -3.76
N PHE A 78 2.06 -16.85 -4.80
CA PHE A 78 0.77 -17.27 -5.34
C PHE A 78 0.42 -18.66 -4.80
N GLY A 79 -0.81 -18.82 -4.31
CA GLY A 79 -1.28 -20.12 -3.80
C GLY A 79 -1.06 -20.33 -2.31
N GLY A 80 -0.37 -19.42 -1.62
CA GLY A 80 0.03 -19.60 -0.23
C GLY A 80 0.64 -18.35 0.40
N TRP A 81 1.45 -18.58 1.42
CA TRP A 81 2.21 -17.58 2.15
C TRP A 81 3.49 -18.20 2.71
N ASP A 82 4.50 -17.34 2.87
CA ASP A 82 5.76 -17.73 3.46
C ASP A 82 5.61 -17.83 4.98
N SER A 83 5.64 -19.06 5.51
CA SER A 83 5.49 -19.34 6.93
C SER A 83 6.62 -18.78 7.80
N GLU A 84 7.76 -18.41 7.22
CA GLU A 84 8.84 -17.74 7.95
C GLU A 84 8.59 -16.24 8.12
N LYS A 85 7.71 -15.66 7.29
CA LYS A 85 7.39 -14.22 7.31
C LYS A 85 6.07 -13.91 8.00
N PHE A 86 5.16 -14.89 8.04
CA PHE A 86 3.76 -14.64 8.40
C PHE A 86 3.08 -15.87 9.01
N ASP A 87 2.39 -15.69 10.14
CA ASP A 87 1.48 -16.70 10.72
C ASP A 87 0.05 -16.48 10.21
N PRO A 88 -0.55 -17.46 9.50
CA PRO A 88 -1.92 -17.37 9.00
C PRO A 88 -2.99 -17.20 10.08
N ASN A 89 -2.70 -17.55 11.33
CA ASN A 89 -3.64 -17.36 12.43
C ASN A 89 -3.79 -15.89 12.84
N ASP A 90 -2.85 -15.03 12.45
CA ASP A 90 -2.88 -13.59 12.73
C ASP A 90 -3.68 -12.80 11.67
N VAL A 91 -4.11 -13.45 10.57
CA VAL A 91 -4.91 -12.79 9.53
C VAL A 91 -6.26 -12.36 10.11
N HIS A 92 -6.51 -11.06 10.03
CA HIS A 92 -7.85 -10.53 10.20
C HIS A 92 -8.51 -10.41 8.82
N TYR A 93 -9.30 -11.41 8.45
CA TYR A 93 -10.03 -11.39 7.18
C TYR A 93 -11.20 -10.41 7.25
N ILE A 94 -11.26 -9.53 6.26
CA ILE A 94 -12.34 -8.55 6.09
C ILE A 94 -12.97 -8.70 4.70
N PRO A 95 -14.27 -8.39 4.54
CA PRO A 95 -14.91 -8.43 3.23
C PRO A 95 -14.39 -7.30 2.34
N LEU A 96 -14.42 -7.54 1.03
CA LEU A 96 -14.28 -6.46 0.06
C LEU A 96 -15.55 -5.60 0.08
N SER A 97 -15.40 -4.29 -0.02
CA SER A 97 -16.53 -3.38 -0.22
C SER A 97 -16.98 -3.39 -1.69
N GLU A 98 -16.02 -3.34 -2.63
CA GLU A 98 -16.25 -3.53 -4.06
C GLU A 98 -15.13 -4.35 -4.73
N PRO A 99 -15.44 -5.33 -5.59
CA PRO A 99 -14.46 -6.14 -6.31
C PRO A 99 -13.92 -5.41 -7.55
N ASN A 100 -13.35 -4.21 -7.35
CA ASN A 100 -12.68 -3.41 -8.37
C ASN A 100 -11.17 -3.42 -8.10
N TYR A 101 -10.75 -2.67 -7.09
CA TYR A 101 -9.46 -2.81 -6.45
C TYR A 101 -9.54 -3.85 -5.33
N TRP A 102 -8.44 -4.10 -4.62
CA TRP A 102 -8.48 -4.75 -3.31
C TRP A 102 -9.00 -3.76 -2.25
N GLN A 103 -10.27 -3.37 -2.43
CA GLN A 103 -10.92 -2.29 -1.70
C GLN A 103 -11.70 -2.82 -0.49
N PHE A 104 -11.62 -2.10 0.63
CA PHE A 104 -12.28 -2.42 1.88
C PHE A 104 -12.65 -1.14 2.65
N SER A 105 -13.61 -1.26 3.55
CA SER A 105 -14.05 -0.15 4.40
C SER A 105 -13.13 0.00 5.61
N VAL A 106 -12.86 1.25 5.98
CA VAL A 106 -12.09 1.66 7.15
C VAL A 106 -13.01 2.43 8.08
N ASP A 107 -13.10 2.00 9.34
CA ASP A 107 -14.04 2.56 10.30
C ASP A 107 -13.62 3.97 10.72
N THR A 108 -12.35 4.14 11.10
CA THR A 108 -11.75 5.45 11.39
C THR A 108 -10.26 5.46 11.10
N ILE A 109 -9.72 6.66 10.88
CA ILE A 109 -8.28 6.91 10.78
C ILE A 109 -7.98 8.09 11.70
N LYS A 110 -7.15 7.91 12.72
CA LYS A 110 -6.89 8.94 13.72
C LYS A 110 -5.41 9.22 13.89
N VAL A 111 -5.09 10.48 14.17
CA VAL A 111 -3.76 10.94 14.58
C VAL A 111 -3.92 11.91 15.75
N GLY A 112 -3.50 11.49 16.94
CA GLY A 112 -3.88 12.17 18.17
C GLY A 112 -5.40 12.28 18.30
N GLU A 113 -5.91 13.50 18.49
CA GLU A 113 -7.36 13.79 18.59
C GLU A 113 -8.02 14.02 17.21
N THR A 114 -7.24 14.10 16.13
CA THR A 114 -7.74 14.39 14.79
C THR A 114 -8.27 13.13 14.11
N ASN A 115 -9.53 13.15 13.69
CA ASN A 115 -10.12 12.09 12.87
C ASN A 115 -10.09 12.47 11.37
N LEU A 116 -9.37 11.66 10.59
CA LEU A 116 -9.12 11.79 9.15
C LEU A 116 -10.10 10.98 8.30
N CYS A 117 -11.00 10.21 8.93
CA CYS A 117 -12.00 9.39 8.26
C CYS A 117 -13.29 9.44 9.09
N LYS A 118 -14.15 10.42 8.75
CA LYS A 118 -15.42 10.64 9.44
C LYS A 118 -16.49 9.73 8.84
N ASP A 119 -17.21 9.01 9.69
CA ASP A 119 -18.36 8.19 9.32
C ASP A 119 -18.08 7.07 8.31
N GLN A 120 -16.91 6.39 8.46
CA GLN A 120 -16.40 5.34 7.59
C GLN A 120 -15.97 5.84 6.20
N CYS A 121 -14.82 5.33 5.74
CA CYS A 121 -14.26 5.64 4.42
C CYS A 121 -13.79 4.38 3.71
N GLU A 122 -13.40 4.51 2.46
CA GLU A 122 -12.94 3.42 1.61
C GLU A 122 -11.44 3.51 1.39
N ALA A 123 -10.76 2.37 1.44
CA ALA A 123 -9.33 2.25 1.15
C ALA A 123 -9.09 1.07 0.20
N ALA A 124 -7.98 1.13 -0.54
CA ALA A 124 -7.52 0.01 -1.37
C ALA A 124 -6.08 -0.35 -1.00
N ALA A 125 -5.81 -1.64 -0.84
CA ALA A 125 -4.44 -2.13 -0.71
C ALA A 125 -3.78 -2.15 -2.09
N ASP A 126 -2.80 -1.27 -2.32
CA ASP A 126 -2.13 -1.10 -3.60
C ASP A 126 -0.61 -1.19 -3.48
N THR A 127 -0.05 -2.34 -3.83
CA THR A 127 1.41 -2.55 -3.84
C THR A 127 2.12 -1.83 -4.98
N GLY A 128 1.37 -1.22 -5.92
CA GLY A 128 1.92 -0.39 -6.99
C GLY A 128 2.24 1.05 -6.57
N THR A 129 1.82 1.45 -5.36
CA THR A 129 2.00 2.81 -4.84
C THR A 129 2.90 2.79 -3.60
N SER A 130 3.94 3.62 -3.59
CA SER A 130 4.89 3.69 -2.45
C SER A 130 4.36 4.45 -1.24
N LEU A 131 3.33 5.29 -1.42
CA LEU A 131 2.75 6.18 -0.41
C LEU A 131 1.32 5.75 -0.06
N ILE A 132 0.89 6.06 1.16
CA ILE A 132 -0.52 6.11 1.52
C ILE A 132 -1.09 7.42 0.99
N ILE A 133 -1.98 7.31 0.01
CA ILE A 133 -2.59 8.47 -0.63
C ILE A 133 -3.99 8.69 -0.06
N GLY A 134 -4.29 9.93 0.32
CA GLY A 134 -5.59 10.35 0.84
C GLY A 134 -6.13 11.60 0.16
N PRO A 135 -7.39 11.97 0.43
CA PRO A 135 -7.92 13.23 -0.04
C PRO A 135 -7.18 14.41 0.61
N HIS A 136 -7.13 15.52 -0.11
CA HIS A 136 -6.23 16.63 0.18
C HIS A 136 -6.40 17.18 1.60
N ASP A 137 -7.64 17.44 2.01
CA ASP A 137 -7.93 18.11 3.29
C ASP A 137 -7.57 17.23 4.50
N GLU A 138 -7.76 15.92 4.39
CA GLU A 138 -7.36 14.94 5.38
C GLU A 138 -5.83 14.86 5.50
N ILE A 139 -5.10 14.91 4.38
CA ILE A 139 -3.63 14.90 4.42
C ILE A 139 -3.09 16.22 4.99
N VAL A 140 -3.71 17.36 4.70
CA VAL A 140 -3.36 18.64 5.35
C VAL A 140 -3.61 18.56 6.85
N ALA A 141 -4.79 18.10 7.27
CA ALA A 141 -5.14 17.93 8.68
C ALA A 141 -4.19 16.97 9.42
N LEU A 142 -3.71 15.92 8.74
CA LEU A 142 -2.69 15.02 9.26
C LEU A 142 -1.39 15.76 9.55
N HIS A 143 -0.88 16.52 8.57
CA HIS A 143 0.36 17.28 8.73
C HIS A 143 0.24 18.34 9.83
N GLU A 144 -0.89 19.04 9.92
CA GLU A 144 -1.17 19.99 11.00
C GLU A 144 -1.17 19.29 12.37
N ALA A 145 -1.81 18.11 12.48
CA ALA A 145 -1.90 17.37 13.74
C ALA A 145 -0.55 16.87 14.27
N ILE A 146 0.42 16.60 13.37
CA ILE A 146 1.79 16.23 13.75
C ILE A 146 2.74 17.43 13.81
N GLY A 147 2.25 18.66 13.57
CA GLY A 147 3.07 19.87 13.58
C GLY A 147 4.12 19.92 12.46
N ALA A 148 3.84 19.26 11.32
CA ALA A 148 4.70 19.31 10.14
C ALA A 148 4.36 20.52 9.27
N GLU A 149 5.38 21.22 8.78
CA GLU A 149 5.24 22.30 7.81
C GLU A 149 5.23 21.73 6.39
N LEU A 150 4.25 22.14 5.58
CA LEU A 150 4.16 21.69 4.19
C LEU A 150 5.16 22.42 3.30
N TYR A 151 6.14 21.69 2.79
CA TYR A 151 7.02 22.14 1.72
C TYR A 151 6.39 21.85 0.36
N LYS A 152 6.19 22.90 -0.46
CA LYS A 152 5.56 22.85 -1.80
C LYS A 152 4.21 22.12 -1.80
N ASP A 153 3.43 22.31 -0.74
CA ASP A 153 2.10 21.74 -0.53
C ASP A 153 2.04 20.20 -0.62
N ARG A 154 3.19 19.52 -0.43
CA ARG A 154 3.31 18.08 -0.70
C ARG A 154 4.11 17.31 0.34
N ILE A 155 5.16 17.92 0.89
CA ILE A 155 6.09 17.22 1.77
C ILE A 155 5.97 17.82 3.17
N GLY A 156 5.47 17.05 4.13
CA GLY A 156 5.44 17.48 5.53
C GLY A 156 6.83 17.38 6.16
N VAL A 157 7.41 18.51 6.54
CA VAL A 157 8.73 18.60 7.17
C VAL A 157 8.59 18.89 8.66
N ILE A 158 9.34 18.18 9.50
CA ILE A 158 9.36 18.35 10.95
C ILE A 158 10.79 18.31 11.48
N GLU A 159 11.06 19.03 12.57
CA GLU A 159 12.31 18.90 13.32
C GLU A 159 12.45 17.45 13.85
N CYS A 160 13.59 16.82 13.58
CA CYS A 160 13.83 15.43 14.00
C CYS A 160 13.75 15.24 15.53
N SER A 161 14.03 16.29 16.31
CA SER A 161 13.91 16.30 17.78
C SER A 161 12.49 16.06 18.28
N LYS A 162 11.46 16.39 17.49
CA LYS A 162 10.04 16.25 17.85
C LYS A 162 9.47 14.87 17.52
N VAL A 163 10.16 14.07 16.69
CA VAL A 163 9.69 12.76 16.23
C VAL A 163 9.33 11.79 17.37
N PRO A 164 10.09 11.69 18.48
CA PRO A 164 9.75 10.81 19.58
C PRO A 164 8.43 11.17 20.30
N GLU A 165 7.95 12.40 20.15
CA GLU A 165 6.73 12.92 20.79
C GLU A 165 5.50 12.82 19.87
N LEU A 166 5.68 12.41 18.62
CA LEU A 166 4.59 12.33 17.67
C LEU A 166 3.59 11.21 18.02
N PRO A 167 2.28 11.45 17.82
CA PRO A 167 1.27 10.43 18.07
C PRO A 167 1.34 9.31 17.02
N PRO A 168 0.93 8.08 17.35
CA PRO A 168 0.71 7.06 16.32
C PRO A 168 -0.45 7.48 15.41
N ILE A 169 -0.40 7.00 14.16
CA ILE A 169 -1.55 7.04 13.25
C ILE A 169 -2.25 5.70 13.34
N VAL A 170 -3.53 5.70 13.71
CA VAL A 170 -4.31 4.49 13.97
C VAL A 170 -5.39 4.33 12.91
N PHE A 171 -5.34 3.23 12.17
CA PHE A 171 -6.38 2.77 11.26
C PHE A 171 -7.22 1.73 11.98
N THR A 172 -8.49 2.02 12.22
CA THR A 172 -9.44 1.02 12.72
C THR A 172 -10.15 0.40 11.52
N ILE A 173 -9.89 -0.87 11.26
CA ILE A 173 -10.43 -1.60 10.10
C ILE A 173 -11.24 -2.77 10.64
N HIS A 174 -12.56 -2.72 10.43
CA HIS A 174 -13.51 -3.73 10.93
C HIS A 174 -13.31 -4.04 12.43
N GLY A 175 -13.16 -2.99 13.24
CA GLY A 175 -12.98 -3.09 14.70
C GLY A 175 -11.60 -3.53 15.18
N LYS A 176 -10.62 -3.74 14.29
CA LYS A 176 -9.22 -4.00 14.65
C LYS A 176 -8.35 -2.78 14.36
N ASP A 177 -7.55 -2.40 15.34
CA ASP A 177 -6.63 -1.26 15.22
C ASP A 177 -5.28 -1.71 14.62
N TYR A 178 -4.81 -0.93 13.64
CA TYR A 178 -3.50 -1.02 13.02
C TYR A 178 -2.79 0.31 13.20
N GLN A 179 -1.61 0.29 13.81
CA GLN A 179 -0.92 1.51 14.22
C GLN A 179 0.38 1.68 13.43
N LEU A 180 0.60 2.88 12.90
CA LEU A 180 1.89 3.34 12.45
C LEU A 180 2.51 4.19 13.55
N VAL A 181 3.64 3.77 14.09
CA VAL A 181 4.40 4.59 15.04
C VAL A 181 5.21 5.65 14.29
N PRO A 182 5.74 6.70 14.95
CA PRO A 182 6.47 7.76 14.26
C PRO A 182 7.60 7.30 13.34
N SER A 183 8.33 6.24 13.71
CA SER A 183 9.39 5.64 12.88
C SER A 183 8.89 4.90 11.63
N ASP A 184 7.58 4.69 11.50
CA ASP A 184 6.98 4.10 10.30
C ASP A 184 6.62 5.14 9.25
N TYR A 185 6.25 6.36 9.66
CA TYR A 185 5.79 7.40 8.75
C TYR A 185 6.71 8.62 8.63
N ILE A 186 7.75 8.72 9.46
CA ILE A 186 8.78 9.76 9.39
C ILE A 186 10.14 9.17 9.00
N GLN A 187 10.87 9.87 8.12
CA GLN A 187 12.26 9.57 7.79
C GLN A 187 13.16 10.81 7.94
N THR A 188 14.39 10.58 8.39
CA THR A 188 15.44 11.60 8.46
C THR A 188 15.89 12.03 7.07
N VAL A 189 15.78 13.33 6.76
CA VAL A 189 16.25 13.91 5.49
C VAL A 189 17.61 14.59 5.66
N SER A 190 17.86 15.16 6.84
CA SER A 190 19.12 15.80 7.23
C SER A 190 19.33 15.68 8.75
N LEU A 191 20.43 16.22 9.28
CA LEU A 191 20.73 16.18 10.71
C LEU A 191 19.63 16.82 11.59
N GLU A 192 18.94 17.84 11.08
CA GLU A 192 17.95 18.61 11.84
C GLU A 192 16.51 18.36 11.36
N PHE A 193 16.34 18.04 10.06
CA PHE A 193 15.02 17.93 9.45
C PHE A 193 14.68 16.49 9.05
N CYS A 194 13.48 16.10 9.45
CA CYS A 194 12.80 14.86 9.15
C CYS A 194 11.58 15.16 8.27
N SER A 195 11.10 14.18 7.53
CA SER A 195 9.96 14.32 6.62
C SER A 195 8.97 13.20 6.82
N ASN A 196 7.68 13.53 6.72
CA ASN A 196 6.67 12.54 6.38
C ASN A 196 6.98 12.05 4.96
N ILE A 197 7.21 10.75 4.83
CA ILE A 197 7.53 10.09 3.55
C ILE A 197 6.50 9.04 3.18
N VAL A 198 5.40 8.95 3.95
CA VAL A 198 4.38 7.92 3.76
C VAL A 198 3.11 8.52 3.22
N PHE A 199 2.74 9.75 3.58
CA PHE A 199 1.44 10.32 3.24
C PHE A 199 1.53 11.38 2.13
N SER A 200 0.64 11.30 1.15
CA SER A 200 0.51 12.30 0.07
C SER A 200 -0.95 12.58 -0.26
N ALA A 201 -1.25 13.83 -0.62
CA ALA A 201 -2.56 14.22 -1.12
C ALA A 201 -2.77 13.77 -2.57
N LEU A 202 -4.01 13.43 -2.92
CA LEU A 202 -4.46 13.41 -4.32
C LEU A 202 -4.38 14.83 -4.90
N LEU A 203 -3.87 14.93 -6.12
CA LEU A 203 -3.85 16.16 -6.92
C LEU A 203 -5.20 16.44 -7.58
#